data_AF-A0A7S4SGN4-F1
#
_entry.id   AF-A0A7S4SGN4-F1
#
_cell.length_a   1.000
_cell.length_b   1.000
_cell.length_c   1.000
_cell.angle_alpha   90.00
_cell.angle_beta   90.00
_cell.angle_gamma   90.00
#
_symmetry.space_group_name_H-M   'P 1'
#
loop_
_entity.id
_entity.type
_entity.pdbx_description
1 polymer ?
#
loop_
_entity_poly.entity_id
_entity_poly.type
_entity_poly.pdbx_seq_one_letter_code
_entity_poly.pdbx_strand_id
1 'polypeptide(L)'
;DTLCSNVPRTFLNKDNCILSTESTACGAIPPAENDIVLDQYNLLNIHNLTGRYVYEIQGLPVIDHLGDTITHPCTAGWRSRWEVTESVCSNPSPSNPDSQMVIALLGVFANNGDTNPYIRDITFPTSGVDCGSYDTYDVDIQIQNNAECWTHKHPEHRSVYDMTYWTRDDT
;
A
#
# COMPACT_ATOMS: atom_id res chain seq x y z
N ASP A 1 -23.27 -11.33 -38.36
CA ASP A 1 -23.43 -10.32 -37.30
C ASP A 1 -23.08 -10.93 -35.96
N THR A 2 -22.10 -10.35 -35.28
CA THR A 2 -21.71 -10.75 -33.92
C THR A 2 -22.56 -9.94 -32.93
N LEU A 3 -23.37 -10.61 -32.12
CA LEU A 3 -24.17 -9.97 -31.07
C LEU A 3 -23.35 -9.96 -29.77
N CYS A 4 -23.18 -8.79 -29.18
CA CYS A 4 -22.35 -8.59 -27.99
C CYS A 4 -23.17 -8.00 -26.84
N SER A 5 -22.72 -8.24 -25.60
CA SER A 5 -23.33 -7.63 -24.42
C SER A 5 -22.76 -6.23 -24.19
N ASN A 6 -23.63 -5.23 -24.03
CA ASN A 6 -23.22 -3.86 -23.70
C ASN A 6 -22.78 -3.68 -22.24
N VAL A 7 -23.04 -4.67 -21.38
CA VAL A 7 -22.70 -4.63 -19.95
C VAL A 7 -22.03 -5.94 -19.51
N PRO A 8 -21.11 -5.90 -18.53
CA PRO A 8 -20.55 -7.12 -17.95
C PRO A 8 -21.64 -8.00 -17.33
N ARG A 9 -21.46 -9.32 -17.42
CA ARG A 9 -22.35 -10.28 -16.74
C ARG A 9 -22.11 -10.20 -15.23
N THR A 10 -23.14 -9.89 -14.48
CA THR A 10 -23.17 -9.88 -13.02
C THR A 10 -24.18 -10.90 -12.51
N PHE A 11 -24.15 -11.21 -11.21
CA PHE A 11 -25.16 -12.08 -10.60
C PHE A 11 -26.59 -11.54 -10.72
N LEU A 12 -26.74 -10.22 -10.92
CA LEU A 12 -28.03 -9.52 -11.04
C LEU A 12 -28.63 -9.59 -12.44
N ASN A 13 -27.79 -9.64 -13.49
CA ASN A 13 -28.26 -9.63 -14.87
C ASN A 13 -28.08 -10.98 -15.60
N LYS A 14 -27.51 -12.00 -14.93
CA LYS A 14 -27.17 -13.29 -15.56
C LYS A 14 -28.36 -14.00 -16.22
N ASP A 15 -29.58 -13.78 -15.73
CA ASP A 15 -30.81 -14.44 -16.18
C ASP A 15 -31.60 -13.57 -17.19
N ASN A 16 -31.26 -12.27 -17.31
CA ASN A 16 -31.91 -11.29 -18.18
C ASN A 16 -30.94 -10.62 -19.16
N CYS A 17 -29.80 -11.27 -19.45
CA CYS A 17 -28.78 -10.71 -20.32
C CYS A 17 -29.25 -10.77 -21.79
N ILE A 18 -29.72 -9.64 -22.32
CA ILE A 18 -30.13 -9.50 -23.72
C ILE A 18 -28.93 -9.00 -24.52
N LEU A 19 -28.57 -9.73 -25.58
CA LEU A 19 -27.49 -9.34 -26.48
C LEU A 19 -27.95 -8.17 -27.36
N SER A 20 -27.07 -7.18 -27.50
CA SER A 20 -27.36 -5.96 -28.24
C SER A 20 -27.06 -6.15 -29.74
N THR A 21 -27.90 -5.53 -30.58
CA THR A 21 -27.71 -5.40 -32.03
C THR A 21 -26.97 -4.12 -32.42
N GLU A 22 -26.67 -3.25 -31.45
CA GLU A 22 -25.98 -1.98 -31.69
C GLU A 22 -24.54 -2.23 -32.17
N SER A 23 -24.06 -1.43 -33.13
CA SER A 23 -22.70 -1.56 -33.68
C SER A 23 -21.60 -1.27 -32.66
N THR A 24 -21.93 -0.56 -31.58
CA THR A 24 -21.05 -0.26 -30.45
C THR A 24 -21.00 -1.39 -29.41
N ALA A 25 -21.83 -2.43 -29.55
CA ALA A 25 -21.98 -3.48 -28.54
C ALA A 25 -20.73 -4.35 -28.34
N CYS A 26 -19.95 -4.53 -29.40
CA CYS A 26 -18.69 -5.27 -29.35
C CYS A 26 -17.49 -4.37 -29.05
N GLY A 27 -17.72 -3.06 -28.85
CA GLY A 27 -16.72 -2.18 -28.29
C GLY A 27 -16.64 -2.45 -26.80
N ALA A 28 -15.61 -3.19 -26.37
CA ALA A 28 -15.23 -3.15 -24.97
C ALA A 28 -14.90 -1.69 -24.67
N ILE A 29 -15.81 -0.98 -23.98
CA ILE A 29 -15.40 0.21 -23.23
C ILE A 29 -14.47 -0.38 -22.17
N PRO A 30 -13.14 -0.22 -22.27
CA PRO A 30 -12.30 -0.61 -21.16
C PRO A 30 -12.86 0.13 -19.95
N PRO A 31 -13.05 -0.54 -18.79
CA PRO A 31 -13.39 0.20 -17.59
C PRO A 31 -12.42 1.37 -17.52
N ALA A 32 -12.94 2.58 -17.37
CA ALA A 32 -12.07 3.73 -17.19
C ALA A 32 -11.29 3.45 -15.91
N GLU A 33 -10.02 3.06 -16.06
CA GLU A 33 -9.06 2.93 -14.97
C GLU A 33 -8.71 4.35 -14.55
N ASN A 34 -9.66 4.97 -13.86
CA ASN A 34 -9.43 6.23 -13.19
C ASN A 34 -8.84 5.89 -11.84
N ASP A 35 -7.58 6.26 -11.64
CA ASP A 35 -6.98 6.24 -10.31
C ASP A 35 -7.73 7.23 -9.42
N ILE A 36 -8.22 6.74 -8.28
CA ILE A 36 -8.83 7.58 -7.25
C ILE A 36 -7.77 7.81 -6.19
N VAL A 37 -7.36 9.07 -6.02
CA VAL A 37 -6.51 9.46 -4.90
C VAL A 37 -7.29 9.24 -3.61
N LEU A 38 -6.80 8.35 -2.73
CA LEU A 38 -7.44 8.08 -1.45
C LEU A 38 -7.02 9.14 -0.42
N ASP A 39 -7.60 10.33 -0.51
CA ASP A 39 -7.48 11.37 0.50
C ASP A 39 -8.74 11.42 1.39
N GLN A 40 -8.69 12.21 2.47
CA GLN A 40 -9.81 12.37 3.41
C GLN A 40 -11.11 12.80 2.71
N TYR A 41 -11.01 13.65 1.68
CA TYR A 41 -12.17 14.16 0.96
C TYR A 41 -12.83 13.06 0.12
N ASN A 42 -12.04 12.27 -0.60
CA ASN A 42 -12.50 11.17 -1.43
C ASN A 42 -13.02 10.01 -0.59
N LEU A 43 -12.40 9.68 0.55
CA LEU A 43 -12.92 8.68 1.48
C LEU A 43 -14.31 9.07 2.02
N LEU A 44 -14.50 10.34 2.39
CA LEU A 44 -15.81 10.85 2.81
C LEU A 44 -16.83 10.82 1.67
N ASN A 45 -16.42 11.20 0.45
CA ASN A 45 -17.30 11.15 -0.72
C ASN A 45 -17.72 9.73 -1.09
N ILE A 46 -16.82 8.75 -0.98
CA ILE A 46 -17.15 7.34 -1.17
C ILE A 46 -18.28 6.95 -0.21
N HIS A 47 -18.19 7.32 1.06
CA HIS A 47 -19.27 7.07 2.01
C HIS A 47 -20.57 7.77 1.61
N ASN A 48 -20.52 9.07 1.32
CA ASN A 48 -21.72 9.85 0.98
C ASN A 48 -22.44 9.33 -0.27
N LEU A 49 -21.69 8.84 -1.26
CA LEU A 49 -22.24 8.35 -2.53
C LEU A 49 -22.71 6.89 -2.46
N THR A 50 -22.01 6.06 -1.69
CA THR A 50 -22.20 4.59 -1.74
C THR A 50 -22.77 4.00 -0.45
N GLY A 51 -22.78 4.77 0.64
CA GLY A 51 -23.06 4.27 2.00
C GLY A 51 -21.97 3.37 2.58
N ARG A 52 -20.84 3.17 1.88
CA ARG A 52 -19.76 2.28 2.35
C ARG A 52 -18.92 2.94 3.42
N TYR A 53 -18.48 2.14 4.38
CA TYR A 53 -17.63 2.58 5.48
C TYR A 53 -16.18 2.26 5.16
N VAL A 54 -15.50 3.17 4.46
CA VAL A 54 -14.10 2.99 4.06
C VAL A 54 -13.21 3.78 5.01
N TYR A 55 -12.22 3.10 5.62
CA TYR A 55 -11.32 3.70 6.60
C TYR A 55 -9.86 3.47 6.25
N GLU A 56 -9.05 4.49 6.51
CA GLU A 56 -7.60 4.43 6.50
C GLU A 56 -7.09 4.04 7.90
N ILE A 57 -6.15 3.11 7.96
CA ILE A 57 -5.48 2.73 9.20
C ILE A 57 -4.36 3.71 9.51
N GLN A 58 -4.30 4.22 10.74
CA GLN A 58 -3.24 5.13 11.18
C GLN A 58 -2.68 4.70 12.53
N GLY A 59 -1.41 5.04 12.79
CA GLY A 59 -0.79 4.90 14.11
C GLY A 59 -0.59 3.46 14.61
N LEU A 60 -0.56 2.46 13.72
CA LEU A 60 -0.19 1.10 14.14
C LEU A 60 1.28 1.05 14.57
N PRO A 61 1.57 0.47 15.75
CA PRO A 61 2.93 0.42 16.26
C PRO A 61 3.74 -0.68 15.57
N VAL A 62 5.05 -0.49 15.49
CA VAL A 62 6.01 -1.49 15.01
C VAL A 62 6.38 -2.53 16.09
N ILE A 63 6.00 -2.25 17.34
CA ILE A 63 6.08 -3.16 18.48
C ILE A 63 4.68 -3.26 19.08
N ASP A 64 4.16 -4.47 19.25
CA ASP A 64 2.86 -4.65 19.86
C ASP A 64 2.90 -4.50 21.39
N HIS A 65 1.73 -4.62 22.02
CA HIS A 65 1.58 -4.49 23.47
C HIS A 65 2.24 -5.61 24.28
N LEU A 66 2.64 -6.72 23.64
CA LEU A 66 3.36 -7.84 24.24
C LEU A 66 4.88 -7.68 24.08
N GLY A 67 5.34 -6.70 23.30
CA GLY A 67 6.74 -6.48 22.99
C GLY A 67 7.19 -7.20 21.72
N ASP A 68 6.27 -7.82 20.97
CA ASP A 68 6.59 -8.48 19.72
C ASP A 68 6.78 -7.42 18.62
N THR A 69 7.93 -7.45 17.98
CA THR A 69 8.27 -6.54 16.87
C THR A 69 7.72 -7.09 15.57
N ILE A 70 7.25 -6.20 14.69
CA ILE A 70 6.98 -6.58 13.30
C ILE A 70 8.24 -7.11 12.63
N THR A 71 8.06 -7.83 11.52
CA THR A 71 9.18 -8.37 10.74
C THR A 71 10.14 -7.26 10.31
N HIS A 72 11.43 -7.48 10.54
CA HIS A 72 12.46 -6.50 10.27
C HIS A 72 12.55 -6.18 8.76
N PRO A 73 12.80 -4.92 8.35
CA PRO A 73 12.88 -4.54 6.94
C PRO A 73 13.91 -5.29 6.12
N CYS A 74 14.98 -5.76 6.76
CA CYS A 74 16.04 -6.54 6.12
C CYS A 74 15.73 -8.03 5.99
N THR A 75 14.53 -8.47 6.35
CA THR A 75 14.19 -9.90 6.26
C THR A 75 14.03 -10.27 4.79
N ALA A 76 14.83 -11.22 4.31
CA ALA A 76 14.84 -11.65 2.92
C ALA A 76 13.44 -11.96 2.38
N GLY A 77 13.05 -11.29 1.29
CA GLY A 77 11.75 -11.46 0.62
C GLY A 77 10.57 -10.76 1.31
N TRP A 78 10.79 -10.04 2.40
CA TRP A 78 9.71 -9.36 3.12
C TRP A 78 9.47 -7.94 2.63
N ARG A 79 8.20 -7.56 2.62
CA ARG A 79 7.74 -6.19 2.36
C ARG A 79 7.79 -5.38 3.65
N SER A 80 8.44 -4.22 3.60
CA SER A 80 8.39 -3.18 4.63
C SER A 80 7.74 -1.91 4.07
N ARG A 81 7.14 -1.12 4.96
CA ARG A 81 6.44 0.13 4.62
C ARG A 81 7.16 1.33 5.20
N TRP A 82 7.29 2.38 4.41
CA TRP A 82 8.04 3.57 4.77
C TRP A 82 7.20 4.82 4.50
N GLU A 83 7.20 5.77 5.43
CA GLU A 83 6.51 7.05 5.29
C GLU A 83 7.54 8.18 5.33
N VAL A 84 7.39 9.18 4.47
CA VAL A 84 8.16 10.42 4.57
C VAL A 84 7.64 11.24 5.75
N THR A 85 8.48 11.48 6.74
CA THR A 85 8.07 12.18 7.98
C THR A 85 8.65 13.57 8.10
N GLU A 86 9.88 13.76 7.62
CA GLU A 86 10.67 14.98 7.79
C GLU A 86 11.56 15.21 6.56
N SER A 87 12.12 16.41 6.40
CA SER A 87 13.14 16.66 5.38
C SER A 87 14.52 16.12 5.76
N VAL A 88 14.78 16.00 7.06
CA VAL A 88 16.04 15.48 7.61
C VAL A 88 15.70 14.57 8.78
N CYS A 89 16.30 13.38 8.83
CA CYS A 89 16.10 12.46 9.93
C CYS A 89 16.68 13.01 11.23
N SER A 90 15.84 13.12 12.25
CA SER A 90 16.24 13.47 13.61
C SER A 90 17.01 12.34 14.30
N ASN A 91 16.76 11.08 13.94
CA ASN A 91 17.43 9.91 14.51
C ASN A 91 17.64 8.80 13.44
N PRO A 92 18.54 9.01 12.45
CA PRO A 92 18.81 8.03 11.41
C PRO A 92 19.30 6.71 12.03
N SER A 93 18.81 5.59 11.51
CA SER A 93 19.12 4.24 11.99
C SER A 93 19.73 3.41 10.87
N PRO A 94 20.90 2.80 11.12
CA PRO A 94 21.78 3.06 12.26
C PRO A 94 22.29 4.51 12.21
N SER A 95 22.72 5.03 13.35
CA SER A 95 23.31 6.38 13.42
C SER A 95 24.55 6.54 12.53
N ASN A 96 25.13 5.43 12.09
CA ASN A 96 26.18 5.39 11.09
C ASN A 96 25.59 5.23 9.67
N PRO A 97 25.72 6.25 8.79
CA PRO A 97 25.25 6.16 7.41
C PRO A 97 26.02 5.12 6.58
N ASP A 98 27.21 4.69 7.02
CA ASP A 98 28.02 3.64 6.37
C ASP A 98 27.62 2.22 6.83
N SER A 99 26.55 2.09 7.62
CA SER A 99 26.03 0.78 7.98
C SER A 99 25.59 0.00 6.73
N GLN A 100 25.78 -1.32 6.79
CA GLN A 100 25.33 -2.20 5.72
C GLN A 100 23.80 -2.13 5.56
N MET A 101 23.06 -1.93 6.65
CA MET A 101 21.61 -1.69 6.59
C MET A 101 21.22 -0.47 5.75
N VAL A 102 21.81 0.70 6.02
CA VAL A 102 21.45 1.93 5.28
C VAL A 102 21.79 1.78 3.80
N ILE A 103 22.96 1.25 3.48
CA ILE A 103 23.38 1.01 2.09
C ILE A 103 22.44 0.03 1.39
N ALA A 104 22.11 -1.08 2.06
CA ALA A 104 21.19 -2.10 1.55
C ALA A 104 19.82 -1.50 1.24
N LEU A 105 19.22 -0.83 2.22
CA LEU A 105 17.86 -0.28 2.11
C LEU A 105 17.82 0.86 1.09
N LEU A 106 18.80 1.78 1.06
CA LEU A 106 18.88 2.81 0.01
C LEU A 106 19.01 2.20 -1.39
N GLY A 107 19.78 1.12 -1.54
CA GLY A 107 19.86 0.35 -2.77
C GLY A 107 18.51 -0.23 -3.20
N VAL A 108 17.71 -0.73 -2.24
CA VAL A 108 16.35 -1.21 -2.52
C VAL A 108 15.43 -0.05 -2.90
N PHE A 109 15.45 1.07 -2.17
CA PHE A 109 14.67 2.26 -2.49
C PHE A 109 14.92 2.78 -3.91
N ALA A 110 16.18 2.79 -4.35
CA ALA A 110 16.56 3.27 -5.68
C ALA A 110 16.04 2.37 -6.82
N ASN A 111 15.81 1.09 -6.55
CA ASN A 111 15.36 0.10 -7.53
C ASN A 111 13.87 -0.27 -7.37
N ASN A 112 13.16 0.40 -6.47
CA ASN A 112 11.76 0.11 -6.19
C ASN A 112 10.84 0.80 -7.22
N GLY A 113 9.79 0.08 -7.65
CA GLY A 113 8.82 0.59 -8.63
C GLY A 113 7.66 1.39 -8.05
N ASP A 114 7.55 1.48 -6.71
CA ASP A 114 6.54 2.28 -6.01
C ASP A 114 6.91 3.76 -6.12
N THR A 115 6.04 4.51 -6.80
CA THR A 115 6.21 5.94 -7.07
C THR A 115 5.41 6.82 -6.12
N ASN A 116 4.77 6.26 -5.09
CA ASN A 116 4.01 7.07 -4.15
C ASN A 116 4.97 8.01 -3.37
N PRO A 117 4.73 9.34 -3.39
CA PRO A 117 5.65 10.32 -2.83
C PRO A 117 5.63 10.37 -1.31
N TYR A 118 4.58 9.83 -0.67
CA TYR A 118 4.40 9.93 0.78
C TYR A 118 4.66 8.62 1.51
N ILE A 119 4.40 7.51 0.83
CA ILE A 119 4.48 6.16 1.39
C ILE A 119 5.10 5.26 0.33
N ARG A 120 6.03 4.39 0.71
CA ARG A 120 6.58 3.40 -0.21
C ARG A 120 6.65 2.03 0.44
N ASP A 121 6.21 1.03 -0.31
CA ASP A 121 6.42 -0.36 0.03
C ASP A 121 7.66 -0.89 -0.68
N ILE A 122 8.64 -1.35 0.10
CA ILE A 122 9.86 -1.96 -0.43
C ILE A 122 9.93 -3.43 -0.04
N THR A 123 10.32 -4.29 -0.98
CA THR A 123 10.55 -5.71 -0.70
C THR A 123 12.05 -5.95 -0.64
N PHE A 124 12.53 -6.49 0.48
CA PHE A 124 13.94 -6.78 0.64
C PHE A 124 14.35 -7.94 -0.27
N PRO A 125 15.47 -7.84 -1.00
CA PRO A 125 15.94 -8.89 -1.89
C PRO A 125 16.13 -10.22 -1.16
N THR A 126 15.88 -11.33 -1.85
CA THR A 126 16.13 -12.67 -1.31
C THR A 126 17.62 -13.07 -1.38
N SER A 127 18.44 -12.32 -2.12
CA SER A 127 19.88 -12.58 -2.28
C SER A 127 20.62 -11.33 -2.75
N GLY A 128 21.95 -11.31 -2.53
CA GLY A 128 22.86 -10.29 -3.08
C GLY A 128 22.97 -9.01 -2.25
N VAL A 129 22.11 -8.81 -1.26
CA VAL A 129 22.13 -7.70 -0.31
C VAL A 129 21.80 -8.26 1.07
N ASP A 130 22.49 -7.79 2.10
CA ASP A 130 22.24 -8.17 3.48
C ASP A 130 22.45 -6.97 4.42
N CYS A 131 21.74 -6.96 5.53
CA CYS A 131 21.99 -5.99 6.61
C CYS A 131 23.02 -6.59 7.57
N GLY A 132 23.76 -5.73 8.27
CA GLY A 132 24.76 -6.19 9.21
C GLY A 132 24.11 -6.97 10.36
N SER A 133 24.83 -7.94 10.93
CA SER A 133 24.32 -8.76 12.05
C SER A 133 23.91 -7.95 13.29
N TYR A 134 24.40 -6.72 13.41
CA TYR A 134 24.11 -5.80 14.51
C TYR A 134 22.91 -4.88 14.23
N ASP A 135 22.42 -4.85 12.99
CA ASP A 135 21.35 -3.93 12.53
C ASP A 135 19.94 -4.53 12.77
N THR A 136 19.81 -5.65 13.48
CA THR A 136 18.58 -6.48 13.52
C THR A 136 17.60 -6.12 14.64
N TYR A 137 17.96 -5.19 15.53
CA TYR A 137 17.17 -4.85 16.73
C TYR A 137 16.51 -3.47 16.67
N ASP A 138 16.77 -2.70 15.62
CA ASP A 138 16.20 -1.37 15.47
C ASP A 138 14.74 -1.47 15.00
N VAL A 139 13.85 -0.80 15.72
CA VAL A 139 12.39 -0.85 15.49
C VAL A 139 11.88 0.45 14.87
N ASP A 140 12.44 1.59 15.28
CA ASP A 140 12.11 2.93 14.78
C ASP A 140 13.12 3.38 13.72
N ILE A 141 13.28 2.58 12.67
CA ILE A 141 14.31 2.81 11.65
C ILE A 141 13.97 4.05 10.83
N GLN A 142 14.91 5.00 10.78
CA GLN A 142 14.85 6.17 9.91
C GLN A 142 16.00 6.16 8.92
N ILE A 143 15.73 6.45 7.65
CA ILE A 143 16.74 6.48 6.59
C ILE A 143 16.65 7.81 5.85
N GLN A 144 17.79 8.47 5.72
CA GLN A 144 17.91 9.66 4.89
C GLN A 144 18.07 9.24 3.44
N ASN A 145 17.10 9.59 2.59
CA ASN A 145 17.19 9.43 1.14
C ASN A 145 17.05 10.81 0.48
N ASN A 146 18.16 11.34 -0.05
CA ASN A 146 18.24 12.72 -0.54
C ASN A 146 17.79 13.74 0.53
N ALA A 147 16.80 14.58 0.23
CA ALA A 147 16.24 15.60 1.13
C ALA A 147 14.97 15.14 1.86
N GLU A 148 14.78 13.83 1.99
CA GLU A 148 13.62 13.20 2.62
C GLU A 148 14.07 12.19 3.67
N CYS A 149 13.46 12.26 4.84
CA CYS A 149 13.59 11.24 5.86
C CYS A 149 12.45 10.24 5.76
N TRP A 150 12.80 8.98 5.56
CA TRP A 150 11.88 7.86 5.46
C TRP A 150 11.90 7.10 6.77
N THR A 151 10.75 7.01 7.44
CA THR A 151 10.59 6.27 8.69
C THR A 151 9.88 4.95 8.41
N HIS A 152 10.41 3.84 8.93
CA HIS A 152 9.77 2.54 8.88
C HIS A 152 8.46 2.55 9.68
N LYS A 153 7.40 2.01 9.10
CA LYS A 153 6.06 1.94 9.70
C LYS A 153 5.54 0.50 9.65
N HIS A 154 4.51 0.26 10.45
CA HIS A 154 3.75 -0.99 10.37
C HIS A 154 3.28 -1.24 8.92
N PRO A 155 3.31 -2.50 8.42
CA PRO A 155 2.95 -2.81 7.02
C PRO A 155 1.54 -2.40 6.61
N GLU A 156 0.65 -2.23 7.59
CA GLU A 156 -0.74 -1.77 7.39
C GLU A 156 -0.97 -0.29 7.71
N HIS A 157 0.06 0.45 8.10
CA HIS A 157 -0.06 1.90 8.25
C HIS A 157 -0.48 2.51 6.92
N ARG A 158 -1.58 3.28 6.90
CA ARG A 158 -2.18 3.93 5.72
C ARG A 158 -2.84 2.98 4.72
N SER A 159 -2.96 1.69 5.05
CA SER A 159 -3.83 0.79 4.31
C SER A 159 -5.29 1.22 4.46
N VAL A 160 -6.06 1.07 3.38
CA VAL A 160 -7.48 1.44 3.34
C VAL A 160 -8.33 0.18 3.26
N TYR A 161 -9.34 0.07 4.12
CA TYR A 161 -10.22 -1.09 4.20
C TYR A 161 -11.69 -0.68 4.09
N ASP A 162 -12.46 -1.49 3.37
CA ASP A 162 -13.92 -1.44 3.36
C ASP A 162 -14.46 -2.18 4.58
N MET A 163 -14.87 -1.42 5.59
CA MET A 163 -15.43 -1.92 6.84
C MET A 163 -16.96 -2.03 6.83
N THR A 164 -17.61 -1.93 5.67
CA THR A 164 -19.08 -1.96 5.55
C THR A 164 -19.70 -3.27 6.05
N TYR A 165 -18.94 -4.36 6.03
CA TYR A 165 -19.44 -5.64 6.53
C TYR A 165 -19.77 -5.58 8.04
N TRP A 166 -18.91 -4.93 8.83
CA TRP A 166 -19.04 -4.85 10.29
C TRP A 166 -20.11 -3.86 10.76
N THR A 167 -20.72 -3.10 9.86
CA THR A 167 -21.85 -2.21 10.19
C THR A 167 -23.20 -2.84 9.95
N ARG A 168 -23.24 -4.11 9.52
CA ARG A 168 -24.48 -4.86 9.33
C ARG A 168 -24.90 -5.48 10.66
N ASP A 169 -26.21 -5.59 10.87
CA ASP A 169 -26.73 -6.35 11.99
C ASP A 169 -26.28 -7.82 11.85
N ASP A 170 -25.86 -8.42 12.97
CA ASP A 170 -25.61 -9.86 13.05
C ASP A 170 -26.91 -10.59 12.67
N THR A 171 -26.94 -11.19 11.47
CA THR A 171 -28.09 -11.93 10.94
C THR A 171 -27.76 -13.40 10.74
#